data_AF-A0A1G9YMC1-F1
#
_entry.id   AF-A0A1G9YMC1-F1
#
_cell.length_a   1.000
_cell.length_b   1.000
_cell.length_c   1.000
_cell.angle_alpha   90.00
_cell.angle_beta   90.00
_cell.angle_gamma   90.00
#
_symmetry.space_group_name_H-M   'P 1'
#
loop_
_entity.id
_entity.type
_entity.pdbx_description
1 polymer ?
#
loop_
_entity_poly.entity_id
_entity_poly.type
_entity_poly.pdbx_seq_one_letter_code
_entity_poly.pdbx_strand_id
1 'polypeptide(L)'
;MGGADSGVGTGKGRRTRPWAPLRGRSSEADELAGLLREWLDDAGLRLDDLVEKLTPDHFNSKVVPGRSTVAGRLAGVNLQWDFVEAVADICSRDQAECKRRTDRARPLFEAAERAKRSGTEPRGPKRARTGAGTTGETEETGAAAVTAELVCVQRQSLELSDQLMRALERAAELEKARNDANQMVLILLALVDKLHRDISTLTAQRDRAHTRPAGQDALDGVQKRLHHSEAQRAHAETELARARAEREKADRLAEQSAEQVRRLTEELARLRGTHEGLSAETDELSEGDLPVSAPASAHLASDDIDVALMKASRILDDGAERLEQLAEELQDEPDGLSSPDNPMTSDDAPPARVDNSADGVPYDRAGPVDNSPDNSVGSRREYVHDPLVGKILDAWEGRSQAVPEAVWRMLAQDTEPSRFLTALESLRAMDAPEAAGRILSEAGAGRPTHSLVDVLSRLSMDDARVVVYAIGATRATGAFLDVIAAMRAAGLPHLTNQALLEAGRLRAVERLPLLLSPVRVGNADTVVMLKGACARPLRDIGAVVQHLAEAGMRQEAAFVRVAAALTGGTNADGDPLGRWGHTRWFEPAERPRRDPSSPPTPTASTLTTRIRINIPGTRPIPPIVVRKPAPEE
;
A
#
# COMPACT_ATOMS: atom_id res chain seq x y z
N MET A 1 -68.22 -20.09 -20.20
CA MET A 1 -67.87 -18.94 -21.05
C MET A 1 -67.77 -17.72 -20.16
N GLY A 2 -66.55 -17.31 -19.82
CA GLY A 2 -66.26 -16.14 -19.00
C GLY A 2 -64.81 -15.77 -19.24
N GLY A 3 -64.58 -14.84 -20.17
CA GLY A 3 -63.27 -14.39 -20.57
C GLY A 3 -62.67 -13.47 -19.51
N ALA A 4 -61.46 -13.80 -19.06
CA ALA A 4 -60.65 -12.96 -18.21
C ALA A 4 -60.02 -11.83 -19.06
N ASP A 5 -60.32 -10.61 -18.63
CA ASP A 5 -59.84 -9.35 -19.19
C ASP A 5 -58.44 -9.05 -18.62
N SER A 6 -57.42 -9.23 -19.46
CA SER A 6 -56.03 -8.92 -19.12
C SER A 6 -55.77 -7.43 -19.34
N GLY A 7 -56.00 -6.63 -18.30
CA GLY A 7 -55.70 -5.20 -18.28
C GLY A 7 -54.20 -4.93 -18.46
N VAL A 8 -53.81 -4.49 -19.65
CA VAL A 8 -52.50 -3.88 -19.93
C VAL A 8 -52.48 -2.49 -19.27
N GLY A 9 -51.96 -2.44 -18.05
CA GLY A 9 -51.67 -1.20 -17.35
C GLY A 9 -50.50 -0.47 -18.02
N THR A 10 -50.81 0.50 -18.88
CA THR A 10 -49.86 1.51 -19.34
C THR A 10 -49.52 2.42 -18.16
N GLY A 11 -48.44 2.08 -17.45
CA GLY A 11 -47.92 2.86 -16.33
C GLY A 11 -47.61 4.29 -16.73
N LYS A 12 -48.25 5.25 -16.05
CA LYS A 12 -48.01 6.69 -16.16
C LYS A 12 -46.51 6.97 -15.95
N GLY A 13 -45.86 7.41 -17.03
CA GLY A 13 -44.43 7.67 -17.09
C GLY A 13 -43.97 8.69 -16.06
N ARG A 14 -43.11 8.25 -15.15
CA ARG A 14 -42.10 9.14 -14.56
C ARG A 14 -41.22 9.58 -15.72
N ARG A 15 -41.40 10.82 -16.20
CA ARG A 15 -40.51 11.45 -17.20
C ARG A 15 -39.11 11.61 -16.61
N THR A 16 -38.31 10.55 -16.64
CA THR A 16 -36.86 10.68 -16.53
C THR A 16 -36.37 11.37 -17.80
N ARG A 17 -35.36 12.22 -17.64
CA ARG A 17 -34.68 12.84 -18.77
C ARG A 17 -34.13 11.71 -19.65
N PRO A 18 -34.35 11.72 -20.97
CA PRO A 18 -33.84 10.67 -21.84
C PRO A 18 -32.33 10.54 -21.67
N TRP A 19 -31.83 9.30 -21.70
CA TRP A 19 -30.41 9.01 -21.60
C TRP A 19 -29.62 9.76 -22.69
N ALA A 20 -28.39 10.17 -22.38
CA ALA A 20 -27.49 10.73 -23.36
C ALA A 20 -27.20 9.71 -24.48
N PRO A 21 -26.87 10.14 -25.72
CA PRO A 21 -26.49 9.20 -26.77
C PRO A 21 -25.33 8.30 -26.32
N LEU A 22 -25.31 7.07 -26.82
CA LEU A 22 -24.23 6.12 -26.62
C LEU A 22 -22.95 6.64 -27.31
N ARG A 23 -21.80 6.37 -26.71
CA ARG A 23 -20.46 6.91 -27.05
C ARG A 23 -19.37 5.85 -26.86
N GLY A 24 -19.73 4.57 -26.96
CA GLY A 24 -18.82 3.46 -26.97
C GLY A 24 -17.86 3.54 -28.15
N ARG A 25 -16.69 2.91 -27.99
CA ARG A 25 -15.67 2.85 -29.06
C ARG A 25 -16.03 1.85 -30.17
N SER A 26 -16.96 0.93 -29.89
CA SER A 26 -17.43 -0.08 -30.83
C SER A 26 -18.94 -0.28 -30.69
N SER A 27 -19.58 -0.88 -31.69
CA SER A 27 -21.00 -1.24 -31.67
C SER A 27 -21.36 -2.12 -30.48
N GLU A 28 -20.49 -3.06 -30.13
CA GLU A 28 -20.70 -4.02 -29.05
C GLU A 28 -20.65 -3.32 -27.68
N ALA A 29 -19.78 -2.32 -27.52
CA ALA A 29 -19.74 -1.50 -26.31
C ALA A 29 -21.01 -0.65 -26.16
N ASP A 30 -21.56 -0.15 -27.26
CA ASP A 30 -22.84 0.57 -27.29
C ASP A 30 -24.01 -0.36 -26.99
N GLU A 31 -24.02 -1.57 -27.54
CA GLU A 31 -25.03 -2.60 -27.24
C GLU A 31 -25.01 -3.00 -25.76
N LEU A 32 -23.82 -3.23 -25.20
CA LEU A 32 -23.65 -3.52 -23.77
C LEU A 32 -24.14 -2.37 -22.91
N ALA A 33 -23.78 -1.12 -23.24
CA ALA A 33 -24.26 0.06 -22.52
C ALA A 33 -25.79 0.23 -22.64
N GLY A 34 -26.37 -0.08 -23.79
CA GLY A 34 -27.81 -0.12 -24.01
C GLY A 34 -28.49 -1.13 -23.10
N LEU A 35 -27.94 -2.34 -23.00
CA LEU A 35 -28.44 -3.41 -22.12
C LEU A 35 -28.41 -3.00 -20.64
N LEU A 36 -27.33 -2.35 -20.18
CA LEU A 36 -27.24 -1.86 -18.79
C LEU A 36 -28.29 -0.79 -18.49
N ARG A 37 -28.62 0.07 -19.47
CA ARG A 37 -29.67 1.09 -19.31
C ARG A 37 -31.06 0.47 -19.26
N GLU A 38 -31.32 -0.54 -20.11
CA GLU A 38 -32.56 -1.33 -20.08
C GLU A 38 -32.78 -1.93 -18.68
N TRP A 39 -31.73 -2.51 -18.08
CA TRP A 39 -31.79 -3.08 -16.73
C TRP A 39 -32.13 -2.06 -15.64
N LEU A 40 -31.61 -0.83 -15.75
CA LEU A 40 -31.91 0.25 -14.82
C LEU A 40 -33.34 0.74 -14.99
N ASP A 41 -33.80 0.89 -16.23
CA ASP A 41 -35.16 1.32 -16.55
C ASP A 41 -36.18 0.27 -16.08
N ASP A 42 -35.92 -1.03 -16.27
CA ASP A 42 -36.73 -2.15 -15.76
C ASP A 42 -36.78 -2.19 -14.22
N ALA A 43 -35.66 -1.86 -13.56
CA ALA A 43 -35.58 -1.76 -12.11
C ALA A 43 -36.19 -0.45 -11.56
N GLY A 44 -36.53 0.51 -12.44
CA GLY A 44 -37.03 1.83 -12.07
C GLY A 44 -35.99 2.72 -11.36
N LEU A 45 -34.69 2.46 -11.57
CA LEU A 45 -33.58 3.17 -10.94
C LEU A 45 -33.05 4.29 -11.83
N ARG A 46 -32.74 5.44 -11.23
CA ARG A 46 -32.04 6.55 -11.91
C ARG A 46 -30.53 6.42 -11.74
N LEU A 47 -29.79 7.21 -12.50
CA LEU A 47 -28.33 7.34 -12.33
C LEU A 47 -27.94 7.66 -10.88
N ASP A 48 -28.71 8.51 -10.21
CA ASP A 48 -28.39 8.96 -8.84
C ASP A 48 -28.63 7.83 -7.84
N ASP A 49 -29.71 7.06 -8.03
CA ASP A 49 -30.03 5.88 -7.22
C ASP A 49 -28.96 4.78 -7.41
N LEU A 50 -28.45 4.63 -8.65
CA LEU A 50 -27.34 3.70 -8.92
C LEU A 50 -26.07 4.13 -8.18
N VAL A 51 -25.68 5.39 -8.28
CA VAL A 51 -24.47 5.92 -7.62
C VAL A 51 -24.55 5.76 -6.09
N GLU A 52 -25.72 5.97 -5.49
CA GLU A 52 -25.93 5.79 -4.05
C GLU A 52 -25.83 4.33 -3.60
N LYS A 53 -26.21 3.38 -4.46
CA LYS A 53 -26.20 1.94 -4.16
C LYS A 53 -24.86 1.24 -4.42
N LEU A 54 -23.95 1.87 -5.16
CA LEU A 54 -22.62 1.31 -5.41
C LEU A 54 -21.79 1.33 -4.13
N THR A 55 -21.21 0.18 -3.79
CA THR A 55 -20.35 0.00 -2.61
C THR A 55 -18.92 -0.35 -3.02
N PRO A 56 -17.90 -0.12 -2.17
CA PRO A 56 -16.52 -0.53 -2.46
C PRO A 56 -16.37 -2.02 -2.75
N ASP A 57 -17.26 -2.86 -2.22
CA ASP A 57 -17.20 -4.31 -2.40
C ASP A 57 -17.58 -4.77 -3.80
N HIS A 58 -18.26 -3.92 -4.58
CA HIS A 58 -18.58 -4.19 -5.98
C HIS A 58 -17.37 -4.05 -6.92
N PHE A 59 -16.24 -3.52 -6.45
CA PHE A 59 -15.09 -3.19 -7.30
C PHE A 59 -13.81 -3.82 -6.76
N ASN A 60 -12.99 -4.39 -7.64
CA ASN A 60 -11.69 -4.97 -7.27
C ASN A 60 -10.74 -3.92 -6.70
N SER A 61 -10.84 -2.67 -7.16
CA SER A 61 -10.03 -1.54 -6.67
C SER A 61 -10.44 -1.03 -5.28
N LYS A 62 -11.60 -1.46 -4.75
CA LYS A 62 -12.24 -0.91 -3.54
C LYS A 62 -12.54 0.59 -3.60
N VAL A 63 -12.61 1.17 -4.81
CA VAL A 63 -12.95 2.59 -5.02
C VAL A 63 -14.24 2.70 -5.84
N VAL A 64 -15.25 3.36 -5.28
CA VAL A 64 -16.53 3.60 -5.97
C VAL A 64 -16.36 4.71 -7.02
N PRO A 65 -16.71 4.49 -8.30
CA PRO A 65 -16.61 5.52 -9.33
C PRO A 65 -17.51 6.73 -9.04
N GLY A 66 -16.99 7.94 -9.27
CA GLY A 66 -17.78 9.16 -9.16
C GLY A 66 -18.92 9.23 -10.19
N ARG A 67 -19.93 10.06 -9.93
CA ARG A 67 -21.14 10.22 -10.76
C ARG A 67 -20.86 10.44 -12.25
N SER A 68 -19.88 11.29 -12.59
CA SER A 68 -19.50 11.56 -13.99
C SER A 68 -18.93 10.32 -14.68
N THR A 69 -18.13 9.52 -13.97
CA THR A 69 -17.58 8.26 -14.46
C THR A 69 -18.66 7.21 -14.66
N VAL A 70 -19.61 7.08 -13.72
CA VAL A 70 -20.76 6.18 -13.86
C VAL A 70 -21.60 6.57 -15.09
N ALA A 71 -21.87 7.86 -15.30
CA ALA A 71 -22.57 8.34 -16.48
C ALA A 71 -21.81 8.03 -17.79
N GLY A 72 -20.48 8.19 -17.78
CA GLY A 72 -19.61 7.83 -18.92
C GLY A 72 -19.64 6.34 -19.24
N ARG A 73 -19.55 5.47 -18.21
CA ARG A 73 -19.62 4.01 -18.36
C ARG A 73 -20.97 3.56 -18.89
N LEU A 74 -22.07 4.12 -18.37
CA LEU A 74 -23.41 3.89 -18.92
C LEU A 74 -23.57 4.45 -20.33
N ALA A 75 -22.66 5.29 -20.83
CA ALA A 75 -22.62 5.73 -22.22
C ALA A 75 -21.67 4.90 -23.09
N GLY A 76 -21.15 3.76 -22.62
CA GLY A 76 -20.24 2.93 -23.42
C GLY A 76 -18.76 3.26 -23.22
N VAL A 77 -18.42 4.28 -22.43
CA VAL A 77 -17.04 4.75 -22.29
C VAL A 77 -16.30 3.96 -21.22
N ASN A 78 -15.27 3.22 -21.61
CA ASN A 78 -14.39 2.46 -20.72
C ASN A 78 -15.18 1.55 -19.73
N LEU A 79 -16.10 0.75 -20.29
CA LEU A 79 -16.81 -0.28 -19.54
C LEU A 79 -15.83 -1.31 -19.00
N GLN A 80 -15.92 -1.57 -17.71
CA GLN A 80 -15.15 -2.58 -16.99
C GLN A 80 -16.11 -3.67 -16.52
N TRP A 81 -15.61 -4.89 -16.38
CA TRP A 81 -16.46 -6.04 -16.06
C TRP A 81 -17.07 -5.96 -14.65
N ASP A 82 -16.29 -5.49 -13.67
CA ASP A 82 -16.74 -5.26 -12.29
C ASP A 82 -17.96 -4.32 -12.22
N PHE A 83 -17.99 -3.29 -13.07
CA PHE A 83 -19.12 -2.37 -13.17
C PHE A 83 -20.37 -3.04 -13.76
N VAL A 84 -20.22 -3.95 -14.73
CA VAL A 84 -21.34 -4.71 -15.31
C VAL A 84 -21.95 -5.61 -14.25
N GLU A 85 -21.13 -6.31 -13.46
CA GLU A 85 -21.58 -7.15 -12.34
C GLU A 85 -22.27 -6.33 -11.26
N ALA A 86 -21.70 -5.17 -10.90
CA ALA A 86 -22.30 -4.26 -9.92
C ALA A 86 -23.70 -3.78 -10.34
N VAL A 87 -23.87 -3.41 -11.62
CA VAL A 87 -25.18 -3.00 -12.15
C VAL A 87 -26.15 -4.19 -12.20
N ALA A 88 -25.68 -5.38 -12.56
CA ALA A 88 -26.51 -6.59 -12.54
C ALA A 88 -27.00 -6.92 -11.14
N ASP A 89 -26.12 -6.85 -10.14
CA ASP A 89 -26.43 -7.08 -8.72
C ASP A 89 -27.47 -6.07 -8.21
N ILE A 90 -27.24 -4.78 -8.40
CA ILE A 90 -28.13 -3.70 -7.92
C ILE A 90 -29.52 -3.74 -8.57
N CYS A 91 -29.60 -4.13 -9.85
CA CYS A 91 -30.85 -4.15 -10.60
C CYS A 91 -31.61 -5.48 -10.49
N SER A 92 -31.04 -6.51 -9.84
CA SER A 92 -31.67 -7.82 -9.68
C SER A 92 -32.38 -7.93 -8.33
N ARG A 93 -33.45 -8.74 -8.27
CA ARG A 93 -34.18 -8.99 -7.01
C ARG A 93 -33.60 -10.18 -6.24
N ASP A 94 -32.98 -11.11 -6.96
CA ASP A 94 -32.37 -12.30 -6.42
C ASP A 94 -31.07 -12.66 -7.17
N GLN A 95 -30.30 -13.57 -6.59
CA GLN A 95 -29.02 -14.01 -7.16
C GLN A 95 -29.18 -14.76 -8.49
N ALA A 96 -30.32 -15.41 -8.72
CA ALA A 96 -30.57 -16.15 -9.95
C ALA A 96 -30.82 -15.20 -11.14
N GLU A 97 -31.51 -14.09 -10.91
CA GLU A 97 -31.69 -13.00 -11.85
C GLU A 97 -30.37 -12.29 -12.13
N CYS A 98 -29.58 -12.01 -11.09
CA CYS A 98 -28.24 -11.45 -11.24
C CYS A 98 -27.39 -12.33 -12.16
N LYS A 99 -27.34 -13.64 -11.90
CA LYS A 99 -26.62 -14.60 -12.75
C LYS A 99 -27.12 -14.58 -14.20
N ARG A 100 -28.44 -14.63 -14.44
CA ARG A 100 -29.00 -14.58 -15.81
C ARG A 100 -28.63 -13.30 -16.55
N ARG A 101 -28.65 -12.14 -15.87
CA ARG A 101 -28.26 -10.84 -16.44
C ARG A 101 -26.77 -10.85 -16.79
N THR A 102 -25.93 -11.30 -15.87
CA THR A 102 -24.48 -11.42 -16.06
C THR A 102 -24.13 -12.37 -17.21
N ASP A 103 -24.78 -13.52 -17.30
CA ASP A 103 -24.60 -14.49 -18.39
C ASP A 103 -24.99 -13.89 -19.75
N ARG A 104 -26.04 -13.05 -19.80
CA ARG A 104 -26.46 -12.34 -21.02
C ARG A 104 -25.46 -11.25 -21.45
N ALA A 105 -24.85 -10.55 -20.50
CA ALA A 105 -23.90 -9.47 -20.78
C ALA A 105 -22.48 -9.96 -21.13
N ARG A 106 -22.07 -11.12 -20.61
CA ARG A 106 -20.75 -11.73 -20.84
C ARG A 106 -20.31 -11.74 -22.32
N PRO A 107 -21.09 -12.28 -23.27
CA PRO A 107 -20.66 -12.34 -24.67
C PRO A 107 -20.50 -10.96 -25.32
N LEU A 108 -21.33 -9.97 -24.94
CA LEU A 108 -21.21 -8.60 -25.44
C LEU A 108 -19.95 -7.92 -24.92
N PHE A 109 -19.61 -8.14 -23.64
CA PHE A 109 -18.37 -7.62 -23.06
C PHE A 109 -17.12 -8.23 -23.72
N GLU A 110 -17.10 -9.55 -23.92
CA GLU A 110 -16.00 -10.23 -24.61
C GLU A 110 -15.88 -9.79 -26.08
N ALA A 111 -16.99 -9.52 -26.76
CA ALA A 111 -16.98 -8.97 -28.11
C ALA A 111 -16.44 -7.53 -28.14
N ALA A 112 -16.84 -6.68 -27.19
CA ALA A 112 -16.34 -5.31 -27.07
C ALA A 112 -14.83 -5.27 -26.76
N GLU A 113 -14.34 -6.15 -25.86
CA GLU A 113 -12.91 -6.26 -25.58
C GLU A 113 -12.11 -6.80 -26.77
N ARG A 114 -12.67 -7.76 -27.54
CA ARG A 114 -12.05 -8.19 -28.80
C ARG A 114 -11.96 -7.05 -29.82
N ALA A 115 -13.02 -6.26 -30.00
CA ALA A 115 -13.03 -5.11 -30.91
C ALA A 115 -12.02 -4.03 -30.48
N LYS A 116 -11.87 -3.81 -29.18
CA LYS A 116 -10.86 -2.89 -28.62
C LYS A 116 -9.44 -3.38 -28.89
N ARG A 117 -9.18 -4.68 -28.77
CA ARG A 117 -7.86 -5.29 -29.04
C ARG A 117 -7.54 -5.34 -30.54
N SER A 118 -8.53 -5.53 -31.40
CA SER A 118 -8.32 -5.59 -32.85
C SER A 118 -8.02 -4.23 -33.48
N GLY A 119 -8.04 -3.14 -32.71
CA GLY A 119 -7.74 -1.79 -33.17
C GLY A 119 -8.61 -1.34 -34.35
N THR A 120 -9.71 -2.05 -34.59
CA THR A 120 -10.56 -1.87 -35.76
C THR A 120 -11.47 -0.69 -35.46
N GLU A 121 -10.93 0.52 -35.51
CA GLU A 121 -11.75 1.72 -35.47
C GLU A 121 -12.80 1.62 -36.60
N PRO A 122 -14.10 1.60 -36.29
CA PRO A 122 -15.11 1.80 -37.31
C PRO A 122 -14.90 3.22 -37.82
N ARG A 123 -14.32 3.33 -39.01
CA ARG A 123 -14.11 4.58 -39.72
C ARG A 123 -15.48 5.24 -39.85
N GLY A 124 -15.81 6.14 -38.92
CA GLY A 124 -17.09 6.85 -38.92
C GLY A 124 -17.32 7.52 -40.28
N PRO A 125 -18.58 7.77 -40.68
CA PRO A 125 -18.91 8.30 -41.99
C PRO A 125 -18.14 9.61 -42.24
N LYS A 126 -17.09 9.48 -43.04
CA LYS A 126 -16.16 10.54 -43.40
C LYS A 126 -17.01 11.59 -44.13
N ARG A 127 -17.25 12.74 -43.47
CA ARG A 127 -17.90 13.89 -44.09
C ARG A 127 -17.22 14.15 -45.42
N ALA A 128 -18.00 14.04 -46.50
CA ALA A 128 -17.58 14.28 -47.86
C ALA A 128 -16.96 15.69 -47.99
N ARG A 129 -15.63 15.77 -48.01
CA ARG A 129 -14.92 16.88 -48.63
C ARG A 129 -14.58 16.44 -50.04
N THR A 130 -15.41 16.90 -50.96
CA THR A 130 -15.12 17.02 -52.38
C THR A 130 -13.84 17.82 -52.56
N GLY A 131 -12.78 17.15 -52.99
CA GLY A 131 -11.51 17.74 -53.38
C GLY A 131 -10.85 16.81 -54.37
N ALA A 132 -11.15 17.03 -55.65
CA ALA A 132 -10.55 16.35 -56.77
C ALA A 132 -9.08 16.78 -56.93
N GLY A 133 -8.21 15.83 -57.23
CA GLY A 133 -6.84 16.08 -57.66
C GLY A 133 -5.95 14.86 -57.41
N THR A 134 -5.91 13.87 -58.30
CA THR A 134 -4.94 13.73 -59.41
C THR A 134 -3.81 12.75 -59.04
N THR A 135 -4.00 11.50 -59.51
CA THR A 135 -3.03 10.52 -60.03
C THR A 135 -1.59 10.52 -59.48
N GLY A 136 -1.25 9.44 -58.79
CA GLY A 136 0.10 9.04 -58.41
C GLY A 136 0.14 7.60 -57.89
N GLU A 137 -0.44 6.66 -58.63
CA GLU A 137 -0.44 5.23 -58.29
C GLU A 137 0.87 4.59 -58.77
N THR A 138 1.85 4.34 -57.87
CA THR A 138 2.71 3.11 -57.88
C THR A 138 3.69 2.92 -56.71
N GLU A 139 3.81 3.81 -55.71
CA GLU A 139 4.80 3.63 -54.60
C GLU A 139 4.20 3.39 -53.19
N GLU A 140 2.87 3.40 -53.01
CA GLU A 140 2.22 3.29 -51.68
C GLU A 140 2.23 1.90 -51.02
N THR A 141 2.55 0.81 -51.73
CA THR A 141 2.55 -0.55 -51.16
C THR A 141 3.75 -0.84 -50.25
N GLY A 142 4.90 -0.19 -50.47
CA GLY A 142 6.09 -0.38 -49.63
C GLY A 142 5.96 0.29 -48.25
N ALA A 143 5.41 1.51 -48.20
CA ALA A 143 5.23 2.24 -46.95
C ALA A 143 4.21 1.55 -46.02
N ALA A 144 3.14 0.99 -46.57
CA ALA A 144 2.14 0.26 -45.78
C ALA A 144 2.72 -1.01 -45.15
N ALA A 145 3.56 -1.76 -45.89
CA ALA A 145 4.22 -2.95 -45.36
C ALA A 145 5.20 -2.62 -44.22
N VAL A 146 6.02 -1.58 -44.38
CA VAL A 146 6.95 -1.12 -43.33
C VAL A 146 6.20 -0.64 -42.09
N THR A 147 5.06 0.06 -42.25
CA THR A 147 4.25 0.46 -41.09
C THR A 147 3.59 -0.72 -40.38
N ALA A 148 3.16 -1.76 -41.11
CA ALA A 148 2.58 -2.95 -40.51
C ALA A 148 3.65 -3.75 -39.73
N GLU A 149 4.85 -3.86 -40.27
CA GLU A 149 5.99 -4.51 -39.59
C GLU A 149 6.38 -3.75 -38.31
N LEU A 150 6.45 -2.41 -38.36
CA LEU A 150 6.74 -1.59 -37.18
C LEU A 150 5.69 -1.75 -36.08
N VAL A 151 4.40 -1.82 -36.46
CA VAL A 151 3.30 -2.07 -35.50
C VAL A 151 3.40 -3.46 -34.89
N CYS A 152 3.78 -4.48 -35.67
CA CYS A 152 4.03 -5.83 -35.16
C CYS A 152 5.19 -5.85 -34.15
N VAL A 153 6.31 -5.20 -34.47
CA VAL A 153 7.49 -5.10 -33.56
C VAL A 153 7.14 -4.33 -32.29
N GLN A 154 6.40 -3.21 -32.41
CA GLN A 154 5.97 -2.43 -31.25
C GLN A 154 5.05 -3.25 -30.33
N ARG A 155 4.11 -4.01 -30.91
CA ARG A 155 3.23 -4.88 -30.13
C ARG A 155 4.02 -5.98 -29.42
N GLN A 156 4.97 -6.61 -30.11
CA GLN A 156 5.84 -7.62 -29.51
C GLN A 156 6.69 -7.03 -28.37
N SER A 157 7.21 -5.82 -28.53
CA SER A 157 7.96 -5.13 -27.46
C SER A 157 7.07 -4.81 -26.26
N LEU A 158 5.80 -4.45 -26.46
CA LEU A 158 4.86 -4.20 -25.36
C LEU A 158 4.53 -5.50 -24.63
N GLU A 159 4.25 -6.57 -25.36
CA GLU A 159 3.96 -7.89 -24.79
C GLU A 159 5.15 -8.42 -23.96
N LEU A 160 6.39 -8.27 -24.44
CA LEU A 160 7.60 -8.62 -23.68
C LEU A 160 7.81 -7.72 -22.46
N SER A 161 7.49 -6.43 -22.55
CA SER A 161 7.59 -5.52 -21.40
C SER A 161 6.59 -5.88 -20.29
N ASP A 162 5.38 -6.30 -20.67
CA ASP A 162 4.37 -6.78 -19.73
C ASP A 162 4.80 -8.11 -19.09
N GLN A 163 5.40 -9.02 -19.87
CA GLN A 163 5.97 -10.28 -19.35
C GLN A 163 7.12 -10.01 -18.37
N LEU A 164 8.03 -9.07 -18.68
CA LEU A 164 9.11 -8.68 -17.78
C LEU A 164 8.57 -8.12 -16.47
N MET A 165 7.58 -7.24 -16.52
CA MET A 165 6.93 -6.68 -15.33
C MET A 165 6.35 -7.79 -14.44
N ARG A 166 5.62 -8.75 -15.02
CA ARG A 166 5.08 -9.90 -14.26
C ARG A 166 6.18 -10.78 -13.69
N ALA A 167 7.26 -11.01 -14.43
CA ALA A 167 8.39 -11.80 -13.96
C ALA A 167 9.10 -11.11 -12.77
N LEU A 168 9.25 -9.77 -12.80
CA LEU A 168 9.81 -8.99 -11.70
C LEU A 168 8.90 -9.01 -10.46
N GLU A 169 7.58 -8.91 -10.63
CA GLU A 169 6.62 -9.04 -9.52
C GLU A 169 6.73 -10.43 -8.87
N ARG A 170 6.74 -11.50 -9.67
CA ARG A 170 6.95 -12.89 -9.20
C ARG A 170 8.28 -13.05 -8.46
N ALA A 171 9.36 -12.46 -8.98
CA ALA A 171 10.68 -12.46 -8.33
C ALA A 171 10.63 -11.80 -6.94
N ALA A 172 9.95 -10.64 -6.82
CA ALA A 172 9.79 -9.95 -5.55
C ALA A 172 8.95 -10.76 -4.54
N GLU A 173 7.92 -11.48 -5.02
CA GLU A 173 7.13 -12.36 -4.16
C GLU A 173 7.93 -13.58 -3.66
N LEU A 174 8.73 -14.18 -4.53
CA LEU A 174 9.62 -15.29 -4.16
C LEU A 174 10.69 -14.84 -3.15
N GLU A 175 11.27 -13.66 -3.33
CA GLU A 175 12.23 -13.08 -2.40
C GLU A 175 11.60 -12.85 -1.02
N LYS A 176 10.35 -12.37 -0.99
CA LYS A 176 9.59 -12.24 0.25
C LYS A 176 9.35 -13.60 0.92
N ALA A 177 8.92 -14.62 0.16
CA ALA A 177 8.71 -15.97 0.67
C ALA A 177 10.01 -16.59 1.21
N ARG A 178 11.14 -16.39 0.52
CA ARG A 178 12.47 -16.79 0.97
C ARG A 178 12.83 -16.14 2.32
N ASN A 179 12.60 -14.83 2.46
CA ASN A 179 12.89 -14.10 3.68
C ASN A 179 11.99 -14.55 4.85
N ASP A 180 10.70 -14.82 4.59
CA ASP A 180 9.78 -15.35 5.58
C ASP A 180 10.21 -16.77 6.04
N ALA A 181 10.61 -17.65 5.11
CA ALA A 181 11.11 -18.99 5.44
C ALA A 181 12.43 -18.94 6.25
N ASN A 182 13.36 -18.05 5.85
CA ASN A 182 14.59 -17.79 6.61
C ASN A 182 14.28 -17.34 8.05
N GLN A 183 13.35 -16.40 8.23
CA GLN A 183 12.95 -15.95 9.55
C GLN A 183 12.38 -17.11 10.40
N MET A 184 11.55 -17.98 9.81
CA MET A 184 11.00 -19.14 10.53
C MET A 184 12.09 -20.13 10.94
N VAL A 185 13.06 -20.42 10.07
CA VAL A 185 14.22 -21.27 10.41
C VAL A 185 14.97 -20.72 11.62
N LEU A 186 15.21 -19.41 11.68
CA LEU A 186 15.92 -18.77 12.80
C LEU A 186 15.12 -18.83 14.10
N ILE A 187 13.81 -18.59 14.06
CA ILE A 187 12.93 -18.68 15.23
C ILE A 187 12.87 -20.12 15.76
N LEU A 188 12.70 -21.11 14.87
CA LEU A 188 12.61 -22.51 15.24
C LEU A 188 13.95 -23.03 15.80
N LEU A 189 15.09 -22.61 15.26
CA LEU A 189 16.40 -22.90 15.84
C LEU A 189 16.52 -22.38 17.28
N ALA A 190 16.15 -21.13 17.51
CA ALA A 190 16.18 -20.54 18.86
C ALA A 190 15.25 -21.27 19.84
N LEU A 191 14.09 -21.72 19.36
CA LEU A 191 13.12 -22.48 20.15
C LEU A 191 13.65 -23.88 20.52
N VAL A 192 14.25 -24.59 19.56
CA VAL A 192 14.89 -25.89 19.77
C VAL A 192 16.02 -25.77 20.79
N ASP A 193 16.87 -24.74 20.69
CA ASP A 193 17.96 -24.51 21.66
C ASP A 193 17.43 -24.26 23.08
N LYS A 194 16.34 -23.51 23.21
CA LYS A 194 15.68 -23.28 24.49
C LYS A 194 15.13 -24.59 25.06
N LEU A 195 14.41 -25.38 24.26
CA LEU A 195 13.85 -26.65 24.67
C LEU A 195 14.93 -27.65 25.12
N HIS A 196 16.11 -27.66 24.48
CA HIS A 196 17.25 -28.44 24.94
C HIS A 196 17.73 -28.05 26.34
N ARG A 197 17.78 -26.74 26.65
CA ARG A 197 18.14 -26.24 27.99
C ARG A 197 17.07 -26.58 29.03
N ASP A 198 15.79 -26.48 28.66
CA ASP A 198 14.66 -26.81 29.53
C ASP A 198 14.64 -28.32 29.84
N ILE A 199 14.82 -29.18 28.84
CA ILE A 199 14.94 -30.65 29.00
C ILE A 199 16.13 -31.00 29.90
N SER A 200 17.29 -30.37 29.69
CA SER A 200 18.48 -30.60 30.53
C SER A 200 18.23 -30.22 31.99
N THR A 201 17.54 -29.09 32.20
CA THR A 201 17.19 -28.60 33.55
C THR A 201 16.17 -29.51 34.23
N LEU A 202 15.13 -29.95 33.51
CA LEU A 202 14.10 -30.87 34.02
C LEU A 202 14.68 -32.26 34.31
N THR A 203 15.60 -32.74 33.48
CA THR A 203 16.33 -34.00 33.71
C THR A 203 17.15 -33.91 34.99
N ALA A 204 17.93 -32.83 35.18
CA ALA A 204 18.67 -32.62 36.42
C ALA A 204 17.75 -32.49 37.65
N GLN A 205 16.56 -31.89 37.51
CA GLN A 205 15.56 -31.83 38.58
C GLN A 205 14.99 -33.22 38.92
N ARG A 206 14.67 -34.03 37.90
CA ARG A 206 14.22 -35.42 38.07
C ARG A 206 15.27 -36.24 38.82
N ASP A 207 16.53 -36.15 38.42
CA ASP A 207 17.61 -36.92 39.02
C ASP A 207 17.88 -36.48 40.48
N ARG A 208 17.74 -35.19 40.79
CA ARG A 208 17.75 -34.68 42.18
C ARG A 208 16.55 -35.17 43.00
N ALA A 209 15.37 -35.27 42.41
CA ALA A 209 14.17 -35.79 43.06
C ALA A 209 14.24 -37.30 43.32
N HIS A 210 15.04 -38.05 42.55
CA HIS A 210 15.30 -39.47 42.82
C HIS A 210 16.29 -39.68 43.99
N THR A 211 17.24 -38.77 44.19
CA THR A 211 18.26 -38.89 45.23
C THR A 211 17.82 -38.37 46.59
N ARG A 212 16.82 -37.47 46.62
CA ARG A 212 16.21 -36.94 47.84
C ARG A 212 14.81 -37.55 47.98
N PRO A 213 14.37 -38.03 49.16
CA PRO A 213 13.00 -38.48 49.37
C PRO A 213 12.03 -37.27 49.34
N ALA A 214 11.81 -36.73 48.15
CA ALA A 214 10.75 -35.78 47.85
C ALA A 214 9.44 -36.57 47.65
N GLY A 215 8.30 -35.94 47.92
CA GLY A 215 6.99 -36.57 47.69
C GLY A 215 6.81 -37.00 46.23
N GLN A 216 6.19 -38.16 46.03
CA GLN A 216 6.00 -38.78 44.71
C GLN A 216 5.28 -37.85 43.71
N ASP A 217 4.38 -37.00 44.19
CA ASP A 217 3.68 -36.00 43.39
C ASP A 217 4.60 -34.99 42.69
N ALA A 218 5.71 -34.60 43.35
CA ALA A 218 6.67 -33.66 42.78
C ALA A 218 7.47 -34.31 41.62
N LEU A 219 7.77 -35.59 41.76
CA LEU A 219 8.46 -36.38 40.74
C LEU A 219 7.56 -36.59 39.52
N ASP A 220 6.29 -36.94 39.74
CA ASP A 220 5.30 -37.09 38.67
C ASP A 220 5.09 -35.76 37.91
N GLY A 221 5.09 -34.62 38.61
CA GLY A 221 5.01 -33.30 38.00
C GLY A 221 6.21 -32.98 37.10
N VAL A 222 7.43 -33.27 37.55
CA VAL A 222 8.65 -33.07 36.74
C VAL A 222 8.67 -34.02 35.53
N GLN A 223 8.27 -35.28 35.69
CA GLN A 223 8.19 -36.24 34.59
C GLN A 223 7.18 -35.83 33.52
N LYS A 224 5.99 -35.35 33.92
CA LYS A 224 4.99 -34.83 32.97
C LYS A 224 5.54 -33.63 32.18
N ARG A 225 6.21 -32.68 32.84
CA ARG A 225 6.81 -31.52 32.19
C ARG A 225 7.97 -31.90 31.26
N LEU A 226 8.76 -32.89 31.65
CA LEU A 226 9.84 -33.43 30.82
C LEU A 226 9.28 -34.05 29.53
N HIS A 227 8.30 -34.95 29.65
CA HIS A 227 7.64 -35.55 28.49
C HIS A 227 6.98 -34.49 27.59
N HIS A 228 6.35 -33.46 28.16
CA HIS A 228 5.79 -32.34 27.40
C HIS A 228 6.89 -31.58 26.62
N SER A 229 8.00 -31.24 27.28
CA SER A 229 9.11 -30.54 26.65
C SER A 229 9.81 -31.37 25.55
N GLU A 230 9.89 -32.69 25.74
CA GLU A 230 10.39 -33.63 24.73
C GLU A 230 9.47 -33.69 23.51
N ALA A 231 8.15 -33.71 23.70
CA ALA A 231 7.17 -33.65 22.61
C ALA A 231 7.23 -32.31 21.87
N GLN A 232 7.34 -31.19 22.59
CA GLN A 232 7.53 -29.86 22.00
C GLN A 232 8.82 -29.80 21.16
N ARG A 233 9.91 -30.41 21.63
CA ARG A 233 11.16 -30.46 20.87
C ARG A 233 11.00 -31.25 19.58
N ALA A 234 10.41 -32.43 19.64
CA ALA A 234 10.17 -33.25 18.45
C ALA A 234 9.30 -32.51 17.41
N HIS A 235 8.29 -31.76 17.87
CA HIS A 235 7.48 -30.93 17.00
C HIS A 235 8.29 -29.76 16.39
N ALA A 236 9.06 -29.03 17.20
CA ALA A 236 9.91 -27.93 16.74
C ALA A 236 10.97 -28.40 15.72
N GLU A 237 11.57 -29.58 15.91
CA GLU A 237 12.53 -30.17 14.98
C GLU A 237 11.88 -30.57 13.65
N THR A 238 10.64 -31.08 13.70
CA THR A 238 9.85 -31.39 12.50
C THR A 238 9.52 -30.13 11.70
N GLU A 239 9.03 -29.08 12.37
CA GLU A 239 8.76 -27.79 11.73
C GLU A 239 10.05 -27.13 11.21
N LEU A 240 11.18 -27.29 11.91
CA LEU A 240 12.47 -26.77 11.45
C LEU A 240 12.93 -27.47 10.16
N ALA A 241 12.79 -28.80 10.08
CA ALA A 241 13.09 -29.55 8.88
C ALA A 241 12.20 -29.11 7.71
N ARG A 242 10.90 -28.89 7.97
CA ARG A 242 9.94 -28.36 7.00
C ARG A 242 10.32 -26.95 6.52
N ALA A 243 10.60 -26.02 7.43
CA ALA A 243 10.99 -24.65 7.11
C ALA A 243 12.28 -24.60 6.25
N ARG A 244 13.23 -25.50 6.50
CA ARG A 244 14.44 -25.64 5.66
C ARG A 244 14.11 -26.12 4.25
N ALA A 245 13.24 -27.12 4.13
CA ALA A 245 12.80 -27.63 2.82
C ALA A 245 12.03 -26.56 2.02
N GLU A 246 11.17 -25.77 2.67
CA GLU A 246 10.46 -24.65 2.06
C GLU A 246 11.43 -23.55 1.60
N ARG A 247 12.44 -23.22 2.41
CA ARG A 247 13.49 -22.30 2.00
C ARG A 247 14.25 -22.80 0.76
N GLU A 248 14.69 -24.06 0.76
CA GLU A 248 15.38 -24.65 -0.40
C GLU A 248 14.48 -24.69 -1.65
N LYS A 249 13.16 -24.82 -1.49
CA LYS A 249 12.20 -24.67 -2.60
C LYS A 249 12.14 -23.22 -3.08
N ALA A 250 12.03 -22.25 -2.18
CA ALA A 250 12.01 -20.82 -2.49
C ALA A 250 13.29 -20.37 -3.20
N ASP A 251 14.46 -20.82 -2.75
CA ASP A 251 15.76 -20.52 -3.35
C ASP A 251 15.83 -20.99 -4.82
N ARG A 252 15.37 -22.22 -5.10
CA ARG A 252 15.33 -22.77 -6.46
C ARG A 252 14.38 -22.00 -7.38
N LEU A 253 13.20 -21.64 -6.88
CA LEU A 253 12.23 -20.85 -7.65
C LEU A 253 12.75 -19.43 -7.91
N ALA A 254 13.42 -18.81 -6.93
CA ALA A 254 14.03 -17.49 -7.08
C ALA A 254 15.13 -17.50 -8.15
N GLU A 255 15.97 -18.54 -8.18
CA GLU A 255 16.99 -18.72 -9.23
C GLU A 255 16.34 -18.88 -10.63
N GLN A 256 15.27 -19.67 -10.75
CA GLN A 256 14.52 -19.81 -11.99
C GLN A 256 13.87 -18.49 -12.45
N SER A 257 13.29 -17.74 -11.53
CA SER A 257 12.69 -16.44 -11.81
C SER A 257 13.74 -15.40 -12.25
N ALA A 258 14.90 -15.37 -11.60
CA ALA A 258 16.01 -14.51 -12.00
C ALA A 258 16.53 -14.86 -13.41
N GLU A 259 16.59 -16.14 -13.75
CA GLU A 259 16.92 -16.59 -15.10
C GLU A 259 15.87 -16.13 -16.14
N GLN A 260 14.58 -16.22 -15.83
CA GLN A 260 13.51 -15.72 -16.71
C GLN A 260 13.60 -14.20 -16.92
N VAL A 261 13.84 -13.43 -15.85
CA VAL A 261 14.03 -11.98 -15.94
C VAL A 261 15.25 -11.64 -16.82
N ARG A 262 16.37 -12.36 -16.66
CA ARG A 262 17.55 -12.17 -17.51
C ARG A 262 17.23 -12.45 -18.99
N ARG A 263 16.58 -13.57 -19.30
CA ARG A 263 16.18 -13.92 -20.67
C ARG A 263 15.26 -12.88 -21.31
N LEU A 264 14.20 -12.45 -20.60
CA LEU A 264 13.27 -11.43 -21.10
C LEU A 264 13.96 -10.07 -21.31
N THR A 265 14.89 -9.73 -20.42
CA THR A 265 15.69 -8.49 -20.54
C THR A 265 16.62 -8.56 -21.76
N GLU A 266 17.29 -9.69 -21.99
CA GLU A 266 18.12 -9.93 -23.17
C GLU A 266 17.30 -9.92 -24.47
N GLU A 267 16.09 -10.48 -24.48
CA GLU A 267 15.18 -10.44 -25.63
C GLU A 267 14.71 -9.01 -25.95
N LEU A 268 14.34 -8.24 -24.93
CA LEU A 268 14.02 -6.82 -25.11
C LEU A 268 15.23 -6.02 -25.62
N ALA A 269 16.43 -6.30 -25.08
CA ALA A 269 17.66 -5.68 -25.56
C ALA A 269 17.94 -6.07 -27.02
N ARG A 270 17.71 -7.32 -27.42
CA ARG A 270 17.84 -7.78 -28.80
C ARG A 270 16.85 -7.07 -29.74
N LEU A 271 15.59 -6.92 -29.34
CA LEU A 271 14.59 -6.20 -30.14
C LEU A 271 14.90 -4.71 -30.28
N ARG A 272 15.44 -4.08 -29.23
CA ARG A 272 15.90 -2.67 -29.27
C ARG A 272 17.16 -2.51 -30.12
N GLY A 273 18.15 -3.37 -29.94
CA GLY A 273 19.42 -3.34 -30.70
C GLY A 273 19.24 -3.64 -32.18
N THR A 274 18.19 -4.36 -32.59
CA THR A 274 17.83 -4.53 -34.00
C THR A 274 17.31 -3.22 -34.62
N HIS A 275 16.87 -2.26 -33.80
CA HIS A 275 16.42 -0.93 -34.23
C HIS A 275 17.50 0.16 -34.09
N GLU A 276 18.49 -0.06 -33.22
CA GLU A 276 19.56 0.89 -32.88
C GLU A 276 20.91 0.52 -33.53
N GLY A 277 20.99 0.53 -34.86
CA GLY A 277 22.26 0.50 -35.58
C GLY A 277 23.11 1.79 -35.46
N LEU A 278 22.67 2.78 -34.67
CA LEU A 278 23.28 4.12 -34.61
C LEU A 278 23.13 4.77 -33.22
N SER A 279 23.80 4.23 -32.20
CA SER A 279 24.41 4.97 -31.07
C SER A 279 24.62 4.03 -29.90
N ALA A 280 25.87 3.64 -29.66
CA ALA A 280 26.26 2.87 -28.48
C ALA A 280 27.35 3.62 -27.73
N GLU A 281 26.95 4.46 -26.77
CA GLU A 281 27.77 4.87 -25.62
C GLU A 281 26.82 5.19 -24.44
N THR A 282 26.66 4.23 -23.52
CA THR A 282 26.25 4.45 -22.11
C THR A 282 26.56 3.14 -21.36
N ASP A 283 27.66 3.07 -20.61
CA ASP A 283 27.90 3.54 -19.24
C ASP A 283 27.35 2.55 -18.19
N GLU A 284 28.28 1.81 -17.59
CA GLU A 284 28.09 0.70 -16.67
C GLU A 284 27.73 1.23 -15.27
N LEU A 285 26.55 0.87 -14.74
CA LEU A 285 26.20 1.09 -13.35
C LEU A 285 26.38 -0.19 -12.52
N SER A 286 27.22 -0.04 -11.50
CA SER A 286 27.69 -1.05 -10.57
C SER A 286 26.59 -1.55 -9.62
N GLU A 287 26.42 -2.89 -9.55
CA GLU A 287 25.56 -3.59 -8.61
C GLU A 287 26.08 -3.44 -7.17
N GLY A 288 25.24 -2.90 -6.27
CA GLY A 288 25.55 -2.74 -4.85
C GLY A 288 25.12 -3.94 -4.01
N ASP A 289 26.04 -4.43 -3.20
CA ASP A 289 25.90 -5.55 -2.26
C ASP A 289 24.80 -5.34 -1.19
N LEU A 290 23.96 -6.38 -1.00
CA LEU A 290 22.92 -6.46 0.04
C LEU A 290 23.48 -7.06 1.35
N PRO A 291 23.23 -6.44 2.53
CA PRO A 291 23.69 -6.97 3.80
C PRO A 291 22.70 -7.98 4.42
N VAL A 292 23.24 -9.13 4.84
CA VAL A 292 22.53 -10.20 5.55
C VAL A 292 22.36 -9.84 7.03
N SER A 293 21.11 -9.76 7.50
CA SER A 293 20.75 -9.50 8.90
C SER A 293 20.93 -10.74 9.79
N ALA A 294 21.50 -10.55 10.99
CA ALA A 294 21.62 -11.58 12.04
C ALA A 294 20.45 -11.51 13.04
N PRO A 295 19.93 -12.65 13.56
CA PRO A 295 18.78 -12.65 14.45
C PRO A 295 19.14 -12.39 15.92
N ALA A 296 18.27 -11.62 16.58
CA ALA A 296 18.25 -11.36 18.02
C ALA A 296 17.60 -12.52 18.80
N SER A 297 18.10 -12.79 20.00
CA SER A 297 17.65 -13.88 20.88
C SER A 297 16.37 -13.53 21.66
N ALA A 298 15.30 -14.28 21.41
CA ALA A 298 14.02 -14.13 22.11
C ALA A 298 13.96 -14.97 23.40
N HIS A 299 13.64 -14.34 24.54
CA HIS A 299 13.26 -15.03 25.78
C HIS A 299 11.74 -15.19 25.84
N LEU A 300 11.24 -16.35 25.40
CA LEU A 300 9.82 -16.75 25.48
C LEU A 300 9.55 -17.46 26.82
N ALA A 301 8.34 -17.39 27.39
CA ALA A 301 7.94 -18.25 28.52
C ALA A 301 7.61 -19.68 28.04
N SER A 302 7.36 -20.64 28.93
CA SER A 302 7.11 -22.07 28.57
C SER A 302 5.76 -22.27 27.85
N ASP A 303 4.70 -21.59 28.30
CA ASP A 303 3.37 -21.72 27.69
C ASP A 303 3.28 -20.97 26.35
N ASP A 304 4.19 -20.03 26.10
CA ASP A 304 4.32 -19.33 24.82
C ASP A 304 4.90 -20.22 23.72
N ILE A 305 5.56 -21.34 24.07
CA ILE A 305 6.21 -22.25 23.11
C ILE A 305 5.17 -22.93 22.22
N ASP A 306 4.09 -23.47 22.80
CA ASP A 306 3.05 -24.17 22.03
C ASP A 306 2.31 -23.21 21.09
N VAL A 307 2.03 -21.99 21.56
CA VAL A 307 1.43 -20.94 20.74
C VAL A 307 2.38 -20.49 19.62
N ALA A 308 3.68 -20.38 19.91
CA ALA A 308 4.69 -20.05 18.91
C ALA A 308 4.83 -21.15 17.86
N LEU A 309 4.82 -22.43 18.25
CA LEU A 309 4.85 -23.58 17.34
C LEU A 309 3.62 -23.64 16.44
N MET A 310 2.42 -23.49 17.01
CA MET A 310 1.18 -23.45 16.24
C MET A 310 1.18 -22.30 15.23
N LYS A 311 1.71 -21.13 15.63
CA LYS A 311 1.82 -19.98 14.73
C LYS A 311 2.87 -20.19 13.65
N ALA A 312 4.02 -20.79 13.98
CA ALA A 312 5.06 -21.13 13.01
C ALA A 312 4.52 -22.12 11.97
N SER A 313 3.85 -23.19 12.42
CA SER A 313 3.23 -24.18 11.55
C SER A 313 2.26 -23.56 10.56
N ARG A 314 1.36 -22.67 11.03
CA ARG A 314 0.43 -21.95 10.14
C ARG A 314 1.14 -21.04 9.13
N ILE A 315 2.21 -20.34 9.53
CA ILE A 315 2.98 -19.49 8.61
C ILE A 315 3.67 -20.33 7.53
N LEU A 316 4.17 -21.51 7.89
CA LEU A 316 4.76 -22.46 6.95
C LEU A 316 3.71 -23.08 6.02
N ASP A 317 2.51 -23.40 6.52
CA ASP A 317 1.38 -23.83 5.68
C ASP A 317 1.01 -22.77 4.63
N ASP A 318 0.77 -21.53 5.06
CA ASP A 318 0.44 -20.41 4.16
C ASP A 318 1.59 -20.13 3.16
N GLY A 319 2.84 -20.29 3.61
CA GLY A 319 4.04 -20.13 2.79
C GLY A 319 4.21 -21.23 1.74
N ALA A 320 3.94 -22.48 2.11
CA ALA A 320 4.02 -23.64 1.21
C ALA A 320 3.00 -23.56 0.08
N GLU A 321 1.74 -23.21 0.40
CA GLU A 321 0.68 -23.00 -0.60
C GLU A 321 1.07 -21.90 -1.59
N ARG A 322 1.62 -20.79 -1.09
CA ARG A 322 2.07 -19.69 -1.95
C ARG A 322 3.26 -20.07 -2.84
N LEU A 323 4.22 -20.82 -2.32
CA LEU A 323 5.35 -21.31 -3.12
C LEU A 323 4.91 -22.33 -4.17
N GLU A 324 3.85 -23.10 -3.91
CA GLU A 324 3.25 -24.00 -4.90
C GLU A 324 2.52 -23.23 -6.01
N GLN A 325 1.73 -22.22 -5.65
CA GLN A 325 1.10 -21.32 -6.62
C GLN A 325 2.15 -20.62 -7.50
N LEU A 326 3.20 -20.03 -6.91
CA LEU A 326 4.26 -19.37 -7.67
C LEU A 326 5.03 -20.34 -8.57
N ALA A 327 5.16 -21.60 -8.16
CA ALA A 327 5.79 -22.64 -8.98
C ALA A 327 4.91 -23.04 -10.18
N GLU A 328 3.59 -23.13 -10.00
CA GLU A 328 2.63 -23.39 -11.07
C GLU A 328 2.60 -22.22 -12.06
N GLU A 329 2.55 -20.97 -11.57
CA GLU A 329 2.61 -19.76 -12.41
C GLU A 329 3.91 -19.65 -13.22
N LEU A 330 5.04 -20.13 -12.68
CA LEU A 330 6.32 -20.21 -13.40
C LEU A 330 6.32 -21.30 -14.49
N GLN A 331 5.54 -22.37 -14.33
CA GLN A 331 5.41 -23.45 -15.31
C GLN A 331 4.38 -23.16 -16.40
N ASP A 332 3.32 -22.43 -16.06
CA ASP A 332 2.22 -22.07 -16.95
C ASP A 332 2.55 -20.91 -17.90
N GLU A 333 3.67 -20.21 -17.68
CA GLU A 333 4.19 -19.25 -18.67
C GLU A 333 4.49 -20.02 -19.95
N PRO A 334 3.71 -19.80 -21.02
CA PRO A 334 3.80 -20.63 -22.19
C PRO A 334 5.17 -20.40 -22.85
N ASP A 335 5.89 -21.49 -23.10
CA ASP A 335 6.97 -21.60 -24.11
C ASP A 335 6.50 -21.24 -25.55
N GLY A 336 5.35 -20.55 -25.67
CA GLY A 336 4.55 -20.30 -26.86
C GLY A 336 5.05 -19.16 -27.75
N LEU A 337 6.21 -18.57 -27.44
CA LEU A 337 7.02 -17.88 -28.45
C LEU A 337 8.19 -18.77 -28.88
N SER A 338 7.96 -20.08 -28.97
CA SER A 338 8.65 -20.93 -29.94
C SER A 338 8.76 -20.14 -31.25
N SER A 339 9.97 -19.65 -31.49
CA SER A 339 10.36 -18.90 -32.66
C SER A 339 9.68 -19.54 -33.87
N PRO A 340 8.90 -18.82 -34.69
CA PRO A 340 8.42 -19.40 -35.93
C PRO A 340 9.65 -19.89 -36.68
N ASP A 341 9.75 -21.21 -36.83
CA ASP A 341 10.75 -21.86 -37.67
C ASP A 341 10.64 -21.21 -39.05
N ASN A 342 11.55 -20.29 -39.35
CA ASN A 342 11.75 -19.81 -40.70
C ASN A 342 12.25 -21.03 -41.49
N PRO A 343 11.48 -21.57 -42.44
CA PRO A 343 11.99 -22.63 -43.28
C PRO A 343 13.18 -22.06 -44.06
N MET A 344 14.35 -22.69 -43.92
CA MET A 344 15.51 -22.40 -44.76
C MET A 344 15.12 -22.53 -46.23
N THR A 345 14.89 -21.41 -46.91
CA THR A 345 14.95 -21.35 -48.36
C THR A 345 16.38 -21.01 -48.77
N SER A 346 17.09 -22.06 -49.16
CA SER A 346 18.19 -22.02 -50.12
C SER A 346 17.71 -21.32 -51.41
N ASP A 347 18.43 -20.29 -51.89
CA ASP A 347 18.99 -20.33 -53.24
C ASP A 347 19.91 -19.14 -53.58
N ASP A 348 21.00 -19.50 -54.25
CA ASP A 348 21.99 -18.78 -55.05
C ASP A 348 21.72 -17.32 -55.50
N ALA A 349 22.67 -16.42 -55.23
CA ALA A 349 23.10 -15.36 -56.17
C ALA A 349 24.50 -14.78 -55.81
N PRO A 350 25.35 -14.43 -56.81
CA PRO A 350 26.79 -14.15 -56.62
C PRO A 350 27.13 -12.70 -56.24
N PRO A 351 28.35 -12.42 -55.74
CA PRO A 351 28.73 -11.12 -55.22
C PRO A 351 29.09 -10.12 -56.32
N ALA A 352 28.41 -8.98 -56.34
CA ALA A 352 28.84 -7.81 -57.09
C ALA A 352 29.86 -7.00 -56.27
N ARG A 353 31.09 -6.98 -56.77
CA ARG A 353 32.13 -6.00 -56.47
C ARG A 353 31.61 -4.58 -56.74
N VAL A 354 31.84 -3.66 -55.82
CA VAL A 354 31.95 -2.24 -56.16
C VAL A 354 33.22 -1.71 -55.52
N ASP A 355 34.09 -1.24 -56.41
CA ASP A 355 35.39 -0.66 -56.15
C ASP A 355 35.29 0.70 -55.46
N ASN A 356 36.25 0.91 -54.54
CA ASN A 356 36.66 2.21 -54.05
C ASN A 356 37.42 2.97 -55.15
N SER A 357 37.04 4.23 -55.40
CA SER A 357 37.90 5.31 -55.90
C SER A 357 37.17 6.62 -55.60
N ALA A 358 37.62 7.42 -54.64
CA ALA A 358 38.74 8.36 -54.76
C ALA A 358 38.47 9.42 -55.83
N ASP A 359 37.94 10.56 -55.40
CA ASP A 359 38.25 11.86 -56.01
C ASP A 359 38.07 12.96 -54.95
N GLY A 360 39.17 13.66 -54.68
CA GLY A 360 39.22 14.79 -53.78
C GLY A 360 39.14 16.12 -54.52
N VAL A 361 38.55 17.13 -53.89
CA VAL A 361 38.73 18.55 -54.23
C VAL A 361 38.61 19.37 -52.91
N PRO A 362 39.41 20.44 -52.72
CA PRO A 362 39.75 20.99 -51.40
C PRO A 362 38.80 22.12 -50.97
N TYR A 363 38.60 22.27 -49.66
CA TYR A 363 38.01 23.48 -49.08
C TYR A 363 39.05 24.33 -48.37
N ASP A 364 39.20 25.54 -48.89
CA ASP A 364 39.93 26.65 -48.29
C ASP A 364 38.92 27.62 -47.65
N ARG A 365 39.04 27.81 -46.33
CA ARG A 365 39.06 29.09 -45.61
C ARG A 365 37.98 30.17 -45.89
N ALA A 366 37.04 30.33 -44.95
CA ALA A 366 36.52 31.62 -44.41
C ALA A 366 35.56 31.31 -43.23
N GLY A 367 35.91 31.58 -41.98
CA GLY A 367 35.49 32.80 -41.25
C GLY A 367 34.35 32.48 -40.25
N PRO A 368 34.47 32.80 -38.95
CA PRO A 368 33.45 32.48 -37.96
C PRO A 368 32.35 33.56 -37.98
N VAL A 369 31.13 33.18 -38.35
CA VAL A 369 29.95 34.01 -38.15
C VAL A 369 29.27 33.56 -36.88
N ASP A 370 29.47 34.37 -35.84
CA ASP A 370 28.73 34.38 -34.59
C ASP A 370 27.24 34.61 -34.89
N ASN A 371 26.42 33.60 -34.65
CA ASN A 371 24.97 33.68 -34.72
C ASN A 371 24.39 32.88 -33.54
N SER A 372 24.49 33.43 -32.34
CA SER A 372 23.56 33.12 -31.25
C SER A 372 22.25 33.87 -31.49
N PRO A 373 21.12 33.20 -31.74
CA PRO A 373 19.83 33.85 -31.65
C PRO A 373 19.44 33.97 -30.17
N ASP A 374 19.54 35.21 -29.71
CA ASP A 374 18.95 35.72 -28.48
C ASP A 374 17.42 35.59 -28.57
N ASN A 375 16.88 34.50 -28.01
CA ASN A 375 15.45 34.22 -27.97
C ASN A 375 15.06 33.69 -26.59
N SER A 376 15.12 34.56 -25.60
CA SER A 376 14.55 34.33 -24.26
C SER A 376 13.69 35.53 -23.80
N VAL A 377 12.79 35.98 -24.68
CA VAL A 377 11.74 36.95 -24.31
C VAL A 377 10.38 36.29 -24.49
N GLY A 378 9.84 35.74 -23.40
CA GLY A 378 8.45 35.27 -23.40
C GLY A 378 8.13 34.22 -22.34
N SER A 379 8.03 34.65 -21.08
CA SER A 379 7.17 34.08 -20.00
C SER A 379 7.82 34.18 -18.62
N ARG A 380 8.43 35.33 -18.30
CA ARG A 380 8.60 35.71 -16.88
C ARG A 380 7.21 36.15 -16.42
N ARG A 381 6.40 35.19 -15.91
CA ARG A 381 5.14 35.48 -15.24
C ARG A 381 5.41 36.63 -14.26
N GLU A 382 4.68 37.72 -14.38
CA GLU A 382 4.56 38.74 -13.33
C GLU A 382 3.97 38.05 -12.10
N TYR A 383 4.82 37.37 -11.33
CA TYR A 383 4.48 37.00 -9.98
C TYR A 383 4.32 38.31 -9.23
N VAL A 384 3.12 38.54 -8.69
CA VAL A 384 2.87 39.63 -7.75
C VAL A 384 3.91 39.47 -6.65
N HIS A 385 4.96 40.29 -6.71
CA HIS A 385 6.06 40.23 -5.78
C HIS A 385 5.50 40.61 -4.42
N ASP A 386 5.24 39.60 -3.58
CA ASP A 386 5.10 39.83 -2.16
C ASP A 386 6.41 40.50 -1.72
N PRO A 387 6.37 41.75 -1.23
CA PRO A 387 7.57 42.50 -0.86
C PRO A 387 8.38 41.81 0.24
N LEU A 388 7.76 40.88 0.98
CA LEU A 388 8.43 40.04 1.96
C LEU A 388 9.23 38.90 1.32
N VAL A 389 8.66 38.26 0.29
CA VAL A 389 9.39 37.28 -0.52
C VAL A 389 10.56 37.99 -1.21
N GLY A 390 10.31 39.12 -1.87
CA GLY A 390 11.37 39.93 -2.50
C GLY A 390 12.55 40.22 -1.57
N LYS A 391 12.30 40.64 -0.33
CA LYS A 391 13.38 40.90 0.66
C LYS A 391 14.18 39.65 1.05
N ILE A 392 13.53 38.48 1.11
CA ILE A 392 14.21 37.21 1.37
C ILE A 392 15.09 36.84 0.18
N LEU A 393 14.61 37.09 -1.04
CA LEU A 393 15.34 36.83 -2.28
C LEU A 393 16.53 37.77 -2.44
N ASP A 394 16.34 39.07 -2.21
CA ASP A 394 17.42 40.05 -2.27
C ASP A 394 18.55 39.70 -1.26
N ALA A 395 18.18 39.22 -0.08
CA ALA A 395 19.14 38.76 0.93
C ALA A 395 19.82 37.43 0.55
N TRP A 396 19.14 36.56 -0.20
CA TRP A 396 19.68 35.26 -0.61
C TRP A 396 20.61 35.37 -1.84
N GLU A 397 20.21 36.14 -2.86
CA GLU A 397 21.03 36.38 -4.07
C GLU A 397 22.27 37.24 -3.78
N GLY A 398 22.21 38.11 -2.76
CA GLY A 398 23.28 39.05 -2.41
C GLY A 398 24.57 38.46 -1.83
N ARG A 399 24.68 37.12 -1.67
CA ARG A 399 25.82 36.40 -1.01
C ARG A 399 26.32 37.06 0.29
N SER A 400 25.49 37.81 1.00
CA SER A 400 25.89 38.53 2.21
C SER A 400 24.74 38.64 3.20
N GLN A 401 25.05 38.21 4.43
CA GLN A 401 24.20 38.08 5.62
C GLN A 401 23.06 37.07 5.51
N ALA A 402 23.19 35.98 6.29
CA ALA A 402 22.13 35.04 6.60
C ALA A 402 20.83 35.81 6.88
N VAL A 403 19.77 35.50 6.10
CA VAL A 403 18.43 36.03 6.34
C VAL A 403 18.14 35.94 7.84
N PRO A 404 17.87 37.08 8.52
CA PRO A 404 17.74 37.08 9.96
C PRO A 404 16.70 36.05 10.41
N GLU A 405 17.01 35.29 11.45
CA GLU A 405 16.15 34.20 11.93
C GLU A 405 14.70 34.66 12.24
N ALA A 406 14.54 35.93 12.64
CA ALA A 406 13.24 36.54 12.84
C ALA A 406 12.37 36.58 11.56
N VAL A 407 12.98 36.72 10.39
CA VAL A 407 12.28 36.75 9.10
C VAL A 407 11.76 35.36 8.74
N TRP A 408 12.56 34.30 8.95
CA TRP A 408 12.10 32.92 8.74
C TRP A 408 10.92 32.58 9.64
N ARG A 409 10.99 32.92 10.93
CA ARG A 409 9.89 32.68 11.87
C ARG A 409 8.63 33.45 11.51
N MET A 410 8.76 34.73 11.17
CA MET A 410 7.61 35.55 10.77
C MET A 410 6.93 34.99 9.51
N LEU A 411 7.72 34.59 8.51
CA LEU A 411 7.17 34.00 7.28
C LEU A 411 6.51 32.64 7.56
N ALA A 412 7.12 31.80 8.40
CA ALA A 412 6.65 30.45 8.65
C ALA A 412 5.44 30.38 9.62
N GLN A 413 5.42 31.25 10.64
CA GLN A 413 4.52 31.15 11.79
C GLN A 413 3.37 32.17 11.73
N ASP A 414 3.65 33.41 11.30
CA ASP A 414 2.70 34.53 11.42
C ASP A 414 1.99 34.88 10.10
N THR A 415 2.50 34.39 8.98
CA THR A 415 1.99 34.73 7.65
C THR A 415 0.76 33.90 7.30
N GLU A 416 -0.21 34.52 6.60
CA GLU A 416 -1.42 33.84 6.12
C GLU A 416 -1.09 32.57 5.30
N PRO A 417 -1.86 31.46 5.41
CA PRO A 417 -1.59 30.22 4.67
C PRO A 417 -1.36 30.40 3.17
N SER A 418 -2.16 31.24 2.52
CA SER A 418 -2.05 31.55 1.10
C SER A 418 -0.69 32.14 0.73
N ARG A 419 -0.26 33.17 1.46
CA ARG A 419 1.04 33.84 1.25
C ARG A 419 2.22 32.94 1.58
N PHE A 420 2.10 32.09 2.62
CA PHE A 420 3.10 31.09 2.94
C PHE A 420 3.32 30.12 1.78
N LEU A 421 2.24 29.61 1.16
CA LEU A 421 2.33 28.70 0.03
C LEU A 421 2.92 29.38 -1.21
N THR A 422 2.53 30.62 -1.50
CA THR A 422 3.13 31.40 -2.60
C THR A 422 4.63 31.64 -2.38
N ALA A 423 5.05 31.92 -1.14
CA ALA A 423 6.46 32.06 -0.81
C ALA A 423 7.23 30.75 -1.02
N LEU A 424 6.64 29.62 -0.60
CA LEU A 424 7.23 28.29 -0.80
C LEU A 424 7.38 27.91 -2.29
N GLU A 425 6.34 28.16 -3.09
CA GLU A 425 6.37 27.96 -4.54
C GLU A 425 7.43 28.84 -5.21
N SER A 426 7.56 30.08 -4.75
CA SER A 426 8.59 31.00 -5.26
C SER A 426 9.98 30.45 -4.96
N LEU A 427 10.27 30.05 -3.72
CA LEU A 427 11.55 29.45 -3.32
C LEU A 427 11.91 28.22 -4.15
N ARG A 428 10.93 27.38 -4.50
CA ARG A 428 11.13 26.23 -5.38
C ARG A 428 11.40 26.60 -6.83
N ALA A 429 10.71 27.61 -7.35
CA ALA A 429 10.90 28.08 -8.72
C ALA A 429 12.31 28.64 -8.96
N MET A 430 13.02 29.01 -7.89
CA MET A 430 14.41 29.48 -7.96
C MET A 430 15.43 28.41 -7.54
N ASP A 431 15.00 27.16 -7.43
CA ASP A 431 15.88 26.03 -7.06
C ASP A 431 16.63 26.24 -5.73
N ALA A 432 15.90 26.76 -4.71
CA ALA A 432 16.42 26.96 -3.35
C ALA A 432 15.83 25.94 -2.34
N PRO A 433 16.13 24.64 -2.47
CA PRO A 433 15.50 23.58 -1.67
C PRO A 433 15.82 23.69 -0.17
N GLU A 434 17.00 24.19 0.21
CA GLU A 434 17.38 24.38 1.61
C GLU A 434 16.53 25.45 2.31
N ALA A 435 16.25 26.56 1.62
CA ALA A 435 15.39 27.63 2.12
C ALA A 435 13.94 27.14 2.27
N ALA A 436 13.44 26.38 1.28
CA ALA A 436 12.13 25.74 1.33
C ALA A 436 12.03 24.73 2.49
N GLY A 437 13.05 23.88 2.69
CA GLY A 437 13.09 22.93 3.81
C GLY A 437 13.11 23.63 5.18
N ARG A 438 13.86 24.74 5.28
CA ARG A 438 13.93 25.54 6.52
C ARG A 438 12.60 26.20 6.87
N ILE A 439 11.94 26.86 5.92
CA ILE A 439 10.66 27.52 6.19
C ILE A 439 9.56 26.50 6.55
N LEU A 440 9.56 25.32 5.92
CA LEU A 440 8.66 24.21 6.27
C LEU A 440 8.92 23.70 7.69
N SER A 441 10.19 23.55 8.06
CA SER A 441 10.58 23.12 9.41
C SER A 441 10.15 24.14 10.48
N GLU A 442 10.36 25.43 10.22
CA GLU A 442 9.90 26.52 11.12
C GLU A 442 8.38 26.58 11.25
N ALA A 443 7.65 26.29 10.16
CA ALA A 443 6.19 26.24 10.18
C ALA A 443 5.71 25.09 11.07
N GLY A 444 6.32 23.91 10.91
CA GLY A 444 6.05 22.76 11.76
C GLY A 444 6.35 23.04 13.24
N ALA A 445 7.43 23.77 13.54
CA ALA A 445 7.84 24.07 14.91
C ALA A 445 6.92 25.07 15.65
N GLY A 446 6.45 26.13 14.99
CA GLY A 446 5.83 27.26 15.70
C GLY A 446 4.47 27.77 15.20
N ARG A 447 4.01 27.37 14.01
CA ARG A 447 2.78 27.92 13.43
C ARG A 447 1.52 27.64 14.27
N PRO A 448 0.55 28.57 14.42
CA PRO A 448 -0.69 28.29 15.14
C PRO A 448 -1.45 27.09 14.58
N THR A 449 -2.03 26.25 15.45
CA THR A 449 -2.62 24.94 15.10
C THR A 449 -3.63 25.01 13.94
N HIS A 450 -4.59 25.94 13.99
CA HIS A 450 -5.61 26.08 12.96
C HIS A 450 -5.02 26.48 11.61
N SER A 451 -4.03 27.37 11.60
CA SER A 451 -3.33 27.82 10.39
C SER A 451 -2.43 26.73 9.81
N LEU A 452 -1.81 25.92 10.67
CA LEU A 452 -0.95 24.82 10.28
C LEU A 452 -1.73 23.70 9.56
N VAL A 453 -2.91 23.34 10.06
CA VAL A 453 -3.73 22.29 9.44
C VAL A 453 -4.22 22.72 8.05
N ASP A 454 -4.58 24.01 7.87
CA ASP A 454 -4.93 24.55 6.56
C ASP A 454 -3.76 24.44 5.58
N VAL A 455 -2.54 24.81 6.01
CA VAL A 455 -1.33 24.66 5.20
C VAL A 455 -1.07 23.19 4.84
N LEU A 456 -1.11 22.27 5.82
CA LEU A 456 -0.87 20.84 5.60
C LEU A 456 -1.82 20.23 4.56
N SER A 457 -3.07 20.70 4.51
CA SER A 457 -4.06 20.20 3.53
C SER A 457 -3.77 20.58 2.08
N ARG A 458 -2.88 21.55 1.85
CA ARG A 458 -2.56 22.12 0.52
C ARG A 458 -1.13 21.85 0.07
N LEU A 459 -0.28 21.37 0.95
CA LEU A 459 1.11 21.02 0.63
C LEU A 459 1.18 19.74 -0.21
N SER A 460 2.24 19.60 -1.00
CA SER A 460 2.59 18.30 -1.57
C SER A 460 2.95 17.32 -0.45
N MET A 461 2.85 16.01 -0.73
CA MET A 461 3.15 14.99 0.28
C MET A 461 4.57 15.11 0.83
N ASP A 462 5.56 15.44 0.01
CA ASP A 462 6.95 15.59 0.44
C ASP A 462 7.14 16.79 1.39
N ASP A 463 6.50 17.92 1.12
CA ASP A 463 6.55 19.09 2.02
C ASP A 463 5.81 18.82 3.32
N ALA A 464 4.64 18.19 3.23
CA ALA A 464 3.86 17.82 4.40
C ALA A 464 4.68 16.92 5.34
N ARG A 465 5.50 16.01 4.79
CA ARG A 465 6.42 15.17 5.57
C ARG A 465 7.47 15.99 6.33
N VAL A 466 8.07 17.01 5.70
CA VAL A 466 9.03 17.91 6.37
C VAL A 466 8.37 18.66 7.53
N VAL A 467 7.17 19.19 7.32
CA VAL A 467 6.40 19.88 8.36
C VAL A 467 6.02 18.92 9.50
N VAL A 468 5.56 17.71 9.17
CA VAL A 468 5.19 16.67 10.13
C VAL A 468 6.39 16.21 10.96
N TYR A 469 7.55 16.04 10.33
CA TYR A 469 8.80 15.75 11.02
C TYR A 469 9.12 16.83 12.07
N ALA A 470 9.03 18.10 11.69
CA ALA A 470 9.25 19.21 12.63
C ALA A 470 8.20 19.27 13.74
N ILE A 471 6.92 19.03 13.45
CA ILE A 471 5.84 18.90 14.47
C ILE A 471 6.21 17.83 15.49
N GLY A 472 6.62 16.65 15.03
CA GLY A 472 7.03 15.53 15.86
C GLY A 472 8.25 15.88 16.72
N ALA A 473 9.27 16.50 16.14
CA ALA A 473 10.56 16.74 16.79
C ALA A 473 10.56 17.90 17.79
N THR A 474 9.98 19.06 17.45
CA THR A 474 10.31 20.32 18.14
C THR A 474 9.17 20.94 18.95
N ARG A 475 7.90 20.64 18.64
CA ARG A 475 6.77 21.28 19.34
C ARG A 475 6.72 20.94 20.83
N ALA A 476 6.34 21.91 21.66
CA ALA A 476 5.97 21.65 23.05
C ALA A 476 4.81 20.64 23.13
N THR A 477 4.80 19.79 24.16
CA THR A 477 3.86 18.67 24.30
C THR A 477 2.38 19.08 24.18
N GLY A 478 1.96 20.16 24.85
CA GLY A 478 0.57 20.65 24.74
C GLY A 478 0.20 21.06 23.32
N ALA A 479 1.03 21.90 22.69
CA ALA A 479 0.82 22.35 21.31
C ALA A 479 0.87 21.21 20.29
N PHE A 480 1.67 20.17 20.54
CA PHE A 480 1.70 18.96 19.72
C PHE A 480 0.37 18.21 19.78
N LEU A 481 -0.19 18.00 20.98
CA LEU A 481 -1.47 17.32 21.15
C LEU A 481 -2.63 18.08 20.49
N ASP A 482 -2.63 19.41 20.58
CA ASP A 482 -3.63 20.25 19.90
C ASP A 482 -3.55 20.07 18.38
N VAL A 483 -2.35 19.98 17.81
CA VAL A 483 -2.14 19.73 16.37
C VAL A 483 -2.64 18.34 15.97
N ILE A 484 -2.32 17.29 16.74
CA ILE A 484 -2.81 15.93 16.48
C ILE A 484 -4.35 15.88 16.48
N ALA A 485 -4.99 16.54 17.45
CA ALA A 485 -6.45 16.61 17.51
C ALA A 485 -7.03 17.36 16.30
N ALA A 486 -6.43 18.48 15.90
CA ALA A 486 -6.87 19.28 14.77
C ALA A 486 -6.67 18.55 13.42
N MET A 487 -5.56 17.85 13.21
CA MET A 487 -5.30 17.05 12.01
C MET A 487 -6.32 15.93 11.85
N ARG A 488 -6.74 15.28 12.94
CA ARG A 488 -7.82 14.28 12.91
C ARG A 488 -9.16 14.89 12.54
N ALA A 489 -9.51 16.02 13.16
CA ALA A 489 -10.75 16.72 12.86
C ALA A 489 -10.83 17.14 11.39
N ALA A 490 -9.68 17.42 10.76
CA ALA A 490 -9.56 17.73 9.34
C ALA A 490 -9.45 16.50 8.42
N GLY A 491 -9.52 15.27 8.94
CA GLY A 491 -9.45 14.06 8.13
C GLY A 491 -8.06 13.75 7.57
N LEU A 492 -6.99 14.07 8.31
CA LEU A 492 -5.59 13.82 7.92
C LEU A 492 -4.95 12.68 8.76
N PRO A 493 -5.49 11.44 8.74
CA PRO A 493 -5.05 10.37 9.63
C PRO A 493 -3.62 9.89 9.33
N HIS A 494 -3.21 9.87 8.06
CA HIS A 494 -1.86 9.42 7.69
C HIS A 494 -0.77 10.34 8.24
N LEU A 495 -0.91 11.65 8.02
CA LEU A 495 0.01 12.66 8.57
C LEU A 495 -0.02 12.67 10.10
N THR A 496 -1.18 12.40 10.72
CA THR A 496 -1.30 12.28 12.17
C THR A 496 -0.46 11.13 12.71
N ASN A 497 -0.57 9.94 12.09
CA ASN A 497 0.20 8.77 12.49
C ASN A 497 1.70 9.00 12.29
N GLN A 498 2.09 9.65 11.20
CA GLN A 498 3.49 10.00 10.96
C GLN A 498 4.02 10.97 12.02
N ALA A 499 3.26 12.01 12.41
CA ALA A 499 3.65 12.93 13.47
C ALA A 499 3.86 12.24 14.83
N LEU A 500 3.01 11.25 15.15
CA LEU A 500 3.13 10.42 16.36
C LEU A 500 4.37 9.51 16.31
N LEU A 501 4.68 8.90 15.16
CA LEU A 501 5.90 8.12 14.97
C LEU A 501 7.14 8.98 15.18
N GLU A 502 7.20 10.15 14.54
CA GLU A 502 8.34 11.07 14.66
C GLU A 502 8.50 11.64 16.06
N ALA A 503 7.39 11.93 16.76
CA ALA A 503 7.43 12.32 18.17
C ALA A 503 8.03 11.21 19.04
N GLY A 504 7.61 9.96 18.80
CA GLY A 504 8.17 8.78 19.45
C GLY A 504 9.66 8.62 19.18
N ARG A 505 10.11 8.86 17.96
CA ARG A 505 11.51 8.69 17.54
C ARG A 505 12.44 9.80 18.03
N LEU A 506 12.04 11.06 17.90
CA LEU A 506 12.95 12.21 17.94
C LEU A 506 12.95 12.99 19.26
N ARG A 507 11.85 12.97 20.03
CA ARG A 507 11.74 13.84 21.23
C ARG A 507 12.70 13.40 22.34
N ALA A 508 13.15 14.30 23.21
CA ALA A 508 13.76 13.88 24.47
C ALA A 508 12.77 13.03 25.29
N VAL A 509 13.27 12.06 26.08
CA VAL A 509 12.41 11.12 26.81
C VAL A 509 11.44 11.85 27.74
N GLU A 510 11.91 12.91 28.38
CA GLU A 510 11.16 13.75 29.32
C GLU A 510 10.09 14.61 28.63
N ARG A 511 10.17 14.73 27.30
CA ARG A 511 9.25 15.49 26.45
C ARG A 511 8.30 14.59 25.67
N LEU A 512 8.37 13.28 25.87
CA LEU A 512 7.42 12.37 25.25
C LEU A 512 6.00 12.70 25.74
N PRO A 513 5.01 12.78 24.85
CA PRO A 513 3.61 12.95 25.23
C PRO A 513 3.09 11.65 25.88
N LEU A 514 3.50 11.38 27.13
CA LEU A 514 3.10 10.18 27.87
C LEU A 514 1.60 10.15 28.20
N LEU A 515 0.94 11.30 28.24
CA LEU A 515 -0.48 11.45 28.55
C LEU A 515 -1.35 11.46 27.29
N LEU A 516 -1.28 10.39 26.49
CA LEU A 516 -2.23 10.13 25.40
C LEU A 516 -3.44 9.31 25.91
N SER A 517 -4.09 9.69 27.02
CA SER A 517 -5.39 9.11 27.41
C SER A 517 -6.13 9.99 28.44
N PRO A 518 -7.48 10.16 28.40
CA PRO A 518 -8.52 9.25 27.91
C PRO A 518 -9.48 9.94 26.92
N VAL A 519 -9.06 10.13 25.67
CA VAL A 519 -10.03 10.35 24.60
C VAL A 519 -10.50 8.95 24.17
N ARG A 520 -11.81 8.71 24.06
CA ARG A 520 -12.49 7.40 23.92
C ARG A 520 -12.05 6.48 22.74
N VAL A 521 -10.94 6.78 22.08
CA VAL A 521 -10.31 6.08 20.95
C VAL A 521 -8.83 5.70 21.26
N GLY A 522 -8.35 6.00 22.48
CA GLY A 522 -6.93 6.28 22.81
C GLY A 522 -5.99 5.12 23.17
N ASN A 523 -6.00 4.01 22.42
CA ASN A 523 -4.88 3.04 22.46
C ASN A 523 -4.01 3.07 21.19
N ALA A 524 -4.60 3.46 20.04
CA ALA A 524 -3.88 3.45 18.76
C ALA A 524 -2.72 4.46 18.72
N ASP A 525 -2.91 5.65 19.32
CA ASP A 525 -1.91 6.72 19.29
C ASP A 525 -0.67 6.38 20.11
N THR A 526 -0.92 5.83 21.30
CA THR A 526 0.12 5.34 22.19
C THR A 526 0.91 4.25 21.48
N VAL A 527 0.24 3.29 20.83
CA VAL A 527 0.93 2.25 20.04
C VAL A 527 1.81 2.87 18.95
N VAL A 528 1.28 3.83 18.17
CA VAL A 528 2.03 4.47 17.08
C VAL A 528 3.23 5.25 17.62
N MET A 529 3.07 6.00 18.71
CA MET A 529 4.18 6.69 19.36
C MET A 529 5.22 5.72 19.95
N LEU A 530 4.79 4.66 20.62
CA LEU A 530 5.69 3.65 21.19
C LEU A 530 6.45 2.90 20.08
N LYS A 531 5.82 2.65 18.92
CA LYS A 531 6.53 2.15 17.72
C LYS A 531 7.67 3.08 17.32
N GLY A 532 7.43 4.39 17.29
CA GLY A 532 8.48 5.38 17.06
C GLY A 532 9.58 5.36 18.12
N ALA A 533 9.23 5.17 19.40
CA ALA A 533 10.21 5.05 20.48
C ALA A 533 11.07 3.78 20.39
N CYS A 534 10.52 2.68 19.86
CA CYS A 534 11.27 1.45 19.61
C CYS A 534 12.30 1.59 18.48
N ALA A 535 12.19 2.61 17.62
CA ALA A 535 13.16 2.93 16.58
C ALA A 535 14.34 3.79 17.09
N ARG A 536 14.40 4.08 18.40
CA ARG A 536 15.53 4.79 19.01
C ARG A 536 16.74 3.89 19.20
N PRO A 537 17.96 4.45 19.34
CA PRO A 537 19.12 3.70 19.80
C PRO A 537 18.84 2.98 21.13
N LEU A 538 19.32 1.73 21.27
CA LEU A 538 19.12 0.88 22.46
C LEU A 538 19.38 1.59 23.80
N ARG A 539 20.39 2.47 23.85
CA ARG A 539 20.74 3.25 25.05
C ARG A 539 19.59 4.16 25.52
N ASP A 540 18.81 4.69 24.59
CA ASP A 540 17.72 5.63 24.88
C ASP A 540 16.42 4.89 25.22
N ILE A 541 16.25 3.66 24.72
CA ILE A 541 15.09 2.80 25.02
C ILE A 541 15.00 2.51 26.52
N GLY A 542 16.13 2.25 27.19
CA GLY A 542 16.17 2.04 28.65
C GLY A 542 15.59 3.22 29.42
N ALA A 543 15.95 4.45 29.02
CA ALA A 543 15.41 5.67 29.60
C ALA A 543 13.91 5.81 29.32
N VAL A 544 13.43 5.49 28.10
CA VAL A 544 11.99 5.49 27.77
C VAL A 544 11.22 4.49 28.65
N VAL A 545 11.73 3.27 28.79
CA VAL A 545 11.09 2.22 29.62
C VAL A 545 11.04 2.66 31.08
N GLN A 546 12.12 3.23 31.60
CA GLN A 546 12.16 3.76 32.96
C GLN A 546 11.17 4.92 33.15
N HIS A 547 11.14 5.87 32.22
CA HIS A 547 10.25 7.02 32.28
C HIS A 547 8.76 6.61 32.24
N LEU A 548 8.40 5.64 31.38
CA LEU A 548 7.07 5.05 31.35
C LEU A 548 6.72 4.36 32.67
N ALA A 549 7.66 3.61 33.27
CA ALA A 549 7.45 2.95 34.55
C ALA A 549 7.25 3.95 35.70
N GLU A 550 8.02 5.03 35.73
CA GLU A 550 7.90 6.13 36.71
C GLU A 550 6.57 6.87 36.56
N ALA A 551 6.08 7.02 35.33
CA ALA A 551 4.75 7.57 35.03
C ALA A 551 3.58 6.61 35.34
N GLY A 552 3.86 5.39 35.82
CA GLY A 552 2.86 4.37 36.13
C GLY A 552 2.34 3.55 34.93
N MET A 553 2.90 3.77 33.74
CA MET A 553 2.53 3.12 32.47
C MET A 553 3.25 1.78 32.29
N ARG A 554 2.96 0.82 33.18
CA ARG A 554 3.71 -0.45 33.28
C ARG A 554 3.53 -1.35 32.05
N GLN A 555 2.36 -1.35 31.41
CA GLN A 555 2.08 -2.19 30.25
C GLN A 555 2.81 -1.68 29.01
N GLU A 556 2.88 -0.36 28.85
CA GLU A 556 3.60 0.35 27.80
C GLU A 556 5.11 0.18 27.96
N ALA A 557 5.62 0.31 29.20
CA ALA A 557 7.02 0.03 29.51
C ALA A 557 7.40 -1.42 29.17
N ALA A 558 6.51 -2.39 29.46
CA ALA A 558 6.70 -3.79 29.09
C ALA A 558 6.66 -3.99 27.56
N PHE A 559 5.71 -3.34 26.87
CA PHE A 559 5.60 -3.36 25.41
C PHE A 559 6.88 -2.85 24.75
N VAL A 560 7.36 -1.65 25.12
CA VAL A 560 8.59 -1.07 24.56
C VAL A 560 9.78 -1.98 24.80
N ARG A 561 9.89 -2.57 25.99
CA ARG A 561 10.97 -3.51 26.32
C ARG A 561 10.96 -4.75 25.43
N VAL A 562 9.78 -5.36 25.23
CA VAL A 562 9.61 -6.54 24.38
C VAL A 562 9.84 -6.20 22.90
N ALA A 563 9.24 -5.11 22.43
CA ALA A 563 9.38 -4.65 21.06
C ALA A 563 10.84 -4.30 20.73
N ALA A 564 11.54 -3.58 21.61
CA ALA A 564 12.96 -3.26 21.43
C ALA A 564 13.87 -4.49 21.44
N ALA A 565 13.57 -5.49 22.28
CA ALA A 565 14.29 -6.75 22.29
C ALA A 565 14.11 -7.53 20.99
N LEU A 566 12.93 -7.43 20.37
CA LEU A 566 12.59 -8.13 19.13
C LEU A 566 13.07 -7.41 17.88
N THR A 567 13.12 -6.06 17.89
CA THR A 567 13.67 -5.27 16.78
C THR A 567 15.18 -5.10 16.86
N GLY A 568 15.84 -5.56 17.92
CA GLY A 568 17.29 -5.41 18.12
C GLY A 568 17.75 -3.94 18.19
N GLY A 569 16.83 -2.99 18.37
CA GLY A 569 17.09 -1.54 18.30
C GLY A 569 17.80 -1.08 17.04
N THR A 570 17.34 -1.55 15.87
CA THR A 570 18.01 -1.36 14.58
C THR A 570 18.07 0.09 14.07
N ASN A 571 19.13 0.30 13.30
CA ASN A 571 19.52 1.53 12.60
C ASN A 571 18.41 2.06 11.66
N ALA A 572 18.04 3.31 11.90
CA ALA A 572 17.41 4.36 11.08
C ALA A 572 16.41 4.07 9.93
N ASP A 573 16.49 3.00 9.12
CA ASP A 573 15.87 2.99 7.78
C ASP A 573 14.86 1.85 7.51
N GLY A 574 14.44 1.06 8.51
CA GLY A 574 13.45 0.00 8.34
C GLY A 574 11.99 0.46 8.53
N ASP A 575 11.12 0.15 7.57
CA ASP A 575 9.68 0.47 7.53
C ASP A 575 8.97 0.28 8.91
N PRO A 576 8.62 1.39 9.60
CA PRO A 576 8.04 1.35 10.95
C PRO A 576 6.59 0.84 11.00
N LEU A 577 5.97 0.54 9.85
CA LEU A 577 4.57 0.12 9.77
C LEU A 577 4.37 -1.41 9.69
N GLY A 578 5.44 -2.20 9.46
CA GLY A 578 5.35 -3.65 9.25
C GLY A 578 5.09 -4.51 10.50
N ARG A 579 4.12 -5.44 10.40
CA ARG A 579 3.86 -6.66 11.22
C ARG A 579 3.37 -6.58 12.68
N TRP A 580 3.36 -5.45 13.38
CA TRP A 580 2.81 -5.40 14.76
C TRP A 580 1.32 -5.03 14.78
N GLY A 581 0.46 -6.04 14.99
CA GLY A 581 -0.99 -5.92 15.05
C GLY A 581 -1.47 -4.90 16.08
N HIS A 582 -2.36 -4.00 15.65
CA HIS A 582 -2.63 -2.71 16.28
C HIS A 582 -3.51 -2.70 17.55
N THR A 583 -3.92 -3.84 18.10
CA THR A 583 -4.96 -3.84 19.16
C THR A 583 -4.78 -4.85 20.29
N ARG A 584 -4.21 -6.04 20.04
CA ARG A 584 -4.31 -7.16 21.02
C ARG A 584 -3.51 -6.97 22.32
N TRP A 585 -2.41 -6.22 22.31
CA TRP A 585 -1.59 -6.03 23.52
C TRP A 585 -2.27 -5.14 24.58
N PHE A 586 -3.19 -4.27 24.15
CA PHE A 586 -3.88 -3.30 24.99
C PHE A 586 -5.38 -3.63 25.15
N GLU A 587 -5.81 -4.82 24.76
CA GLU A 587 -7.15 -5.32 25.10
C GLU A 587 -7.20 -5.64 26.61
N PRO A 588 -8.29 -5.29 27.32
CA PRO A 588 -8.47 -5.74 28.69
C PRO A 588 -8.38 -7.26 28.73
N ALA A 589 -7.55 -7.81 29.62
CA ALA A 589 -7.44 -9.26 29.82
C ALA A 589 -8.85 -9.88 29.84
N GLU A 590 -9.14 -10.80 28.92
CA GLU A 590 -10.41 -11.50 28.89
C GLU A 590 -10.65 -12.05 30.28
N ARG A 591 -11.76 -11.61 30.93
CA ARG A 591 -12.14 -12.16 32.22
C ARG A 591 -12.22 -13.68 32.04
N PRO A 592 -11.59 -14.48 32.92
CA PRO A 592 -11.62 -15.92 32.80
C PRO A 592 -13.06 -16.37 32.59
N ARG A 593 -13.32 -17.05 31.47
CA ARG A 593 -14.63 -17.64 31.18
C ARG A 593 -15.00 -18.47 32.39
N ARG A 594 -16.06 -18.05 33.08
CA ARG A 594 -16.63 -18.80 34.21
C ARG A 594 -16.97 -20.19 33.69
N ASP A 595 -16.34 -21.19 34.29
CA ASP A 595 -16.65 -22.58 34.06
C ASP A 595 -18.15 -22.81 34.37
N PRO A 596 -18.97 -23.29 33.41
CA PRO A 596 -20.40 -23.51 33.62
C PRO A 596 -20.69 -24.54 34.72
N SER A 597 -19.66 -25.26 35.20
CA SER A 597 -19.77 -26.22 36.30
C SER A 597 -19.61 -25.61 37.71
N SER A 598 -19.22 -24.33 37.83
CA SER A 598 -19.08 -23.69 39.15
C SER A 598 -20.45 -23.33 39.74
N PRO A 599 -20.81 -23.84 40.94
CA PRO A 599 -22.08 -23.52 41.57
C PRO A 599 -22.19 -22.02 41.86
N PRO A 600 -23.39 -21.41 41.69
CA PRO A 600 -23.56 -19.98 41.86
C PRO A 600 -23.24 -19.58 43.30
N THR A 601 -22.26 -18.69 43.46
CA THR A 601 -21.92 -18.10 44.75
C THR A 601 -23.14 -17.35 45.31
N PRO A 602 -23.58 -17.61 46.56
CA PRO A 602 -24.73 -16.95 47.14
C PRO A 602 -24.47 -15.44 47.24
N THR A 603 -25.29 -14.64 46.57
CA THR A 603 -25.22 -13.17 46.66
C THR A 603 -26.33 -12.68 47.58
N ALA A 604 -25.96 -12.15 48.74
CA ALA A 604 -26.90 -11.47 49.64
C ALA A 604 -27.24 -10.09 49.06
N SER A 605 -28.51 -9.86 48.71
CA SER A 605 -28.98 -8.55 48.27
C SER A 605 -29.26 -7.68 49.50
N THR A 606 -28.45 -6.64 49.70
CA THR A 606 -28.72 -5.63 50.73
C THR A 606 -29.60 -4.54 50.14
N LEU A 607 -30.83 -4.45 50.63
CA LEU A 607 -31.84 -3.49 50.20
C LEU A 607 -31.39 -2.07 50.59
N THR A 608 -31.04 -1.22 49.61
CA THR A 608 -30.69 0.18 49.87
C THR A 608 -31.96 1.04 49.89
N THR A 609 -32.12 1.81 50.96
CA THR A 609 -33.31 2.61 51.30
C THR A 609 -33.62 3.65 50.23
N ARG A 610 -34.90 3.74 49.84
CA ARG A 610 -35.45 4.66 48.82
C ARG A 610 -35.23 6.13 49.19
N ILE A 611 -34.62 6.91 48.29
CA ILE A 611 -34.75 8.37 48.26
C ILE A 611 -35.58 8.73 47.03
N ARG A 612 -36.82 9.22 47.25
CA ARG A 612 -37.68 9.73 46.17
C ARG A 612 -37.32 11.19 45.90
N ILE A 613 -36.62 11.45 44.81
CA ILE A 613 -36.45 12.82 44.30
C ILE A 613 -37.56 13.05 43.28
N ASN A 614 -38.52 13.91 43.63
CA ASN A 614 -39.66 14.22 42.75
C ASN A 614 -39.28 15.42 41.87
N ILE A 615 -38.89 15.15 40.62
CA ILE A 615 -38.63 16.21 39.63
C ILE A 615 -39.88 16.29 38.71
N PRO A 616 -40.67 17.38 38.78
CA PRO A 616 -41.85 17.52 37.95
C PRO A 616 -41.47 17.58 36.46
N GLY A 617 -42.11 16.73 35.65
CA GLY A 617 -41.92 16.66 34.19
C GLY A 617 -41.07 15.49 33.69
N THR A 618 -40.39 14.74 34.56
CA THR A 618 -39.57 13.58 34.15
C THR A 618 -40.25 12.25 34.49
N ARG A 619 -40.14 11.28 33.57
CA ARG A 619 -40.57 9.89 33.81
C ARG A 619 -39.71 9.27 34.92
N PRO A 620 -40.29 8.46 35.82
CA PRO A 620 -39.56 7.87 36.94
C PRO A 620 -38.41 6.98 36.43
N ILE A 621 -37.20 7.24 36.92
CA ILE A 621 -36.01 6.47 36.58
C ILE A 621 -36.11 5.09 37.24
N PRO A 622 -35.91 3.98 36.50
CA PRO A 622 -35.94 2.64 37.06
C PRO A 622 -34.83 2.43 38.10
N PRO A 623 -35.05 1.59 39.12
CA PRO A 623 -34.10 1.42 40.22
C PRO A 623 -32.78 0.80 39.75
N ILE A 624 -31.67 1.40 40.20
CA ILE A 624 -30.31 0.90 39.98
C ILE A 624 -30.00 -0.10 41.09
N VAL A 625 -29.85 -1.38 40.75
CA VAL A 625 -29.47 -2.44 41.69
C VAL A 625 -27.95 -2.53 41.74
N VAL A 626 -27.34 -2.07 42.83
CA VAL A 626 -25.90 -2.20 43.06
C VAL A 626 -25.64 -3.50 43.83
N ARG A 627 -24.93 -4.44 43.22
CA ARG A 627 -24.48 -5.68 43.89
C ARG A 627 -23.10 -5.45 44.49
N LYS A 628 -22.98 -5.59 45.81
CA LYS A 628 -21.69 -5.53 46.51
C LYS A 628 -21.13 -6.96 46.65
N PRO A 629 -19.85 -7.22 46.34
CA PRO A 629 -19.25 -8.52 46.61
C PRO A 629 -19.21 -8.79 48.12
N ALA A 630 -19.45 -10.05 48.51
CA ALA A 630 -19.39 -10.49 49.90
C ALA A 630 -17.94 -10.36 50.42
N PRO A 631 -17.73 -10.04 51.70
CA PRO A 631 -16.40 -10.13 52.31
C PRO A 631 -15.93 -11.59 52.29
N GLU A 632 -14.70 -11.82 51.87
CA GLU A 632 -14.02 -13.11 51.93
C GLU A 632 -13.77 -13.46 53.41
N GLU A 633 -14.23 -14.64 53.85
CA GLU A 633 -13.86 -15.26 55.12
C GLU A 633 -12.57 -16.08 54.96
#